data_AF-A0A7S7Z2Z0-F1
#
_entry.id   AF-A0A7S7Z2Z0-F1
#
_cell.length_a   1.000
_cell.length_b   1.000
_cell.length_c   1.000
_cell.angle_alpha   90.00
_cell.angle_beta   90.00
_cell.angle_gamma   90.00
#
_symmetry.space_group_name_H-M   'P 1'
#
loop_
_entity.id
_entity.type
_entity.pdbx_description
1 polymer ?
#
loop_
_entity_poly.entity_id
_entity_poly.type
_entity_poly.pdbx_seq_one_letter_code
_entity_poly.pdbx_strand_id
1 'polypeptide(L)'
;MSSTPVYIICSPRPQVGKTLIARLLGEFLLLKNGDVVCYDINLKEPSLLDYLPRITETADVIDTYGKMQLMDRVIVNDGIAKVIDLGYHAFDEFFKMCDQIGLMKEALRRRVSPVILYVADTDRASVHGYQTLAGMIPPNSLIVIDNEFVVRGELPPVMTASRVLRFRALPVFLKTYIDRLTFSFTGYLRQEKDSSTELHQWIRRNYTTFRDLELSMLLQRG
;
A
#
# COMPACT_ATOMS: atom_id res chain seq x y z
N MET A 1 -18.37 -12.13 11.24
CA MET A 1 -17.60 -10.88 11.22
C MET A 1 -16.36 -11.11 10.38
N SER A 2 -16.20 -10.37 9.29
CA SER A 2 -15.01 -10.42 8.42
C SER A 2 -13.78 -9.90 9.16
N SER A 3 -12.59 -10.39 8.82
CA SER A 3 -11.35 -9.86 9.37
C SER A 3 -10.99 -8.51 8.78
N THR A 4 -10.50 -7.60 9.61
CA THR A 4 -10.08 -6.24 9.24
C THR A 4 -8.84 -6.29 8.35
N PRO A 5 -8.87 -5.72 7.13
CA PRO A 5 -7.71 -5.70 6.25
C PRO A 5 -6.71 -4.61 6.66
N VAL A 6 -5.42 -4.96 6.62
CA VAL A 6 -4.30 -4.03 6.83
C VAL A 6 -3.40 -4.11 5.61
N TYR A 7 -3.31 -3.04 4.84
CA TYR A 7 -2.44 -2.94 3.68
C TYR A 7 -1.15 -2.24 4.06
N ILE A 8 -0.01 -2.88 3.84
CA ILE A 8 1.32 -2.35 4.14
C ILE A 8 2.05 -2.13 2.82
N ILE A 9 2.16 -0.88 2.39
CA ILE A 9 2.84 -0.49 1.16
C ILE A 9 4.29 -0.25 1.51
N CYS A 10 5.19 -1.04 0.94
CA CYS A 10 6.59 -1.01 1.35
C CYS A 10 7.56 -1.25 0.19
N SER A 11 8.79 -0.81 0.39
CA SER A 11 9.95 -1.07 -0.45
C SER A 11 11.19 -0.57 0.28
N PRO A 12 12.34 -1.26 0.21
CA PRO A 12 13.61 -0.73 0.72
C PRO A 12 14.14 0.45 -0.13
N ARG A 13 13.46 0.80 -1.23
CA ARG A 13 13.87 1.84 -2.16
C ARG A 13 13.09 3.15 -1.99
N PRO A 14 13.77 4.31 -2.02
CA PRO A 14 13.11 5.60 -2.11
C PRO A 14 12.46 5.76 -3.50
N GLN A 15 11.48 6.66 -3.60
CA GLN A 15 10.93 7.15 -4.89
C GLN A 15 10.33 6.10 -5.84
N VAL A 16 10.03 4.88 -5.37
CA VAL A 16 9.35 3.84 -6.18
C VAL A 16 7.82 4.02 -6.30
N GLY A 17 7.26 5.07 -5.72
CA GLY A 17 5.83 5.39 -5.78
C GLY A 17 4.96 4.78 -4.67
N LYS A 18 5.55 4.40 -3.52
CA LYS A 18 4.80 3.90 -2.34
C LYS A 18 3.63 4.79 -1.95
N THR A 19 3.88 6.09 -1.75
CA THR A 19 2.87 7.09 -1.38
C THR A 19 1.78 7.24 -2.44
N LEU A 20 2.10 7.12 -3.73
CA LEU A 20 1.08 7.15 -4.80
C LEU A 20 0.13 5.95 -4.68
N ILE A 21 0.67 4.75 -4.45
CA ILE A 21 -0.13 3.53 -4.28
C ILE A 21 -0.96 3.62 -2.99
N ALA A 22 -0.37 4.07 -1.89
CA ALA A 22 -1.07 4.25 -0.62
C ALA A 22 -2.22 5.27 -0.74
N ARG A 23 -1.99 6.39 -1.43
CA ARG A 23 -3.01 7.41 -1.69
C ARG A 23 -4.14 6.90 -2.57
N LEU A 24 -3.83 6.23 -3.68
CA LEU A 24 -4.84 5.62 -4.56
C LEU A 24 -5.70 4.62 -3.81
N LEU A 25 -5.08 3.75 -3.00
CA LEU A 25 -5.78 2.75 -2.19
C LEU A 25 -6.63 3.40 -1.11
N GLY A 26 -6.10 4.42 -0.41
CA GLY A 26 -6.83 5.18 0.61
C GLY A 26 -8.08 5.86 0.05
N GLU A 27 -7.98 6.57 -1.08
CA GLU A 27 -9.15 7.19 -1.71
C GLU A 27 -10.16 6.16 -2.24
N PHE A 28 -9.70 5.01 -2.74
CA PHE A 28 -10.58 3.92 -3.15
C PHE A 28 -11.35 3.33 -1.97
N LEU A 29 -10.67 3.03 -0.86
CA LEU A 29 -11.30 2.48 0.35
C LEU A 29 -12.27 3.48 0.96
N LEU A 30 -11.90 4.76 1.02
CA LEU A 30 -12.80 5.82 1.49
C LEU A 30 -14.04 5.94 0.61
N LEU A 31 -13.90 5.87 -0.72
CA LEU A 31 -15.04 5.89 -1.65
C LEU A 31 -15.95 4.67 -1.45
N LYS A 32 -15.37 3.49 -1.25
CA LYS A 32 -16.07 2.21 -1.18
C LYS A 32 -16.79 2.00 0.16
N ASN A 33 -16.10 2.26 1.27
CA ASN A 33 -16.53 1.90 2.61
C ASN A 33 -17.05 3.11 3.41
N GLY A 34 -16.69 4.34 3.00
CA GLY A 34 -16.96 5.55 3.77
C GLY A 34 -15.95 5.82 4.89
N ASP A 35 -15.08 4.87 5.20
CA ASP A 35 -14.01 4.98 6.19
C ASP A 35 -12.72 4.25 5.75
N VAL A 36 -11.60 4.72 6.31
CA VAL A 36 -10.26 4.13 6.21
C VAL A 36 -9.37 4.88 7.20
N VAL A 37 -8.38 4.21 7.78
CA VAL A 37 -7.30 4.86 8.54
C VAL A 37 -5.98 4.60 7.84
N CYS A 38 -5.27 5.69 7.55
CA CYS A 38 -3.95 5.66 6.95
C CYS A 38 -2.89 5.98 8.02
N TYR A 39 -1.75 5.31 7.96
CA TYR A 39 -0.57 5.58 8.76
C TYR A 39 0.58 5.95 7.83
N ASP A 40 1.13 7.12 8.06
CA ASP A 40 2.30 7.63 7.37
C ASP A 40 3.53 7.37 8.24
N ILE A 41 4.34 6.38 7.84
CA ILE A 41 5.60 6.02 8.49
C ILE A 41 6.74 6.50 7.60
N ASN A 42 6.72 7.78 7.26
CA ASN A 42 7.76 8.43 6.47
C ASN A 42 8.37 9.60 7.25
N LEU A 43 9.69 9.73 7.18
CA LEU A 43 10.45 10.77 7.88
C LEU A 43 10.88 11.92 6.95
N LYS A 44 10.57 11.86 5.63
CA LYS A 44 10.97 12.89 4.63
C LYS A 44 9.91 13.11 3.52
N GLU A 45 9.78 14.36 3.07
CA GLU A 45 8.71 14.94 2.20
C GLU A 45 8.64 14.43 0.74
N PRO A 46 7.48 14.63 0.05
CA PRO A 46 6.13 14.84 0.58
C PRO A 46 5.49 13.51 0.99
N SER A 47 4.66 13.56 2.02
CA SER A 47 4.18 12.38 2.76
C SER A 47 2.69 12.12 2.50
N LEU A 48 2.18 10.94 2.87
CA LEU A 48 0.77 10.60 2.68
C LEU A 48 -0.17 11.57 3.42
N LEU A 49 0.29 12.10 4.56
CA LEU A 49 -0.42 13.10 5.35
C LEU A 49 -0.74 14.36 4.54
N ASP A 50 0.19 14.83 3.70
CA ASP A 50 0.00 16.04 2.89
C ASP A 50 -1.13 15.89 1.88
N TYR A 51 -1.30 14.68 1.34
CA TYR A 51 -2.34 14.38 0.35
C TYR A 51 -3.70 14.05 0.97
N LEU A 52 -3.72 13.34 2.10
CA LEU A 52 -4.94 12.81 2.72
C LEU A 52 -5.05 13.16 4.22
N PRO A 53 -4.97 14.45 4.61
CA PRO A 53 -4.81 14.85 6.01
C PRO A 53 -6.00 14.49 6.91
N ARG A 54 -7.17 14.18 6.34
CA ARG A 54 -8.38 13.83 7.12
C ARG A 54 -8.44 12.38 7.56
N ILE A 55 -7.66 11.51 6.92
CA ILE A 55 -7.69 10.06 7.14
C ILE A 55 -6.31 9.49 7.45
N THR A 56 -5.27 10.33 7.52
CA THR A 56 -3.89 9.90 7.74
C THR A 56 -3.36 10.40 9.07
N GLU A 57 -2.74 9.50 9.83
CA GLU A 57 -2.00 9.79 11.05
C GLU A 57 -0.51 9.53 10.82
N THR A 58 0.36 10.35 11.39
CA THR A 58 1.80 10.05 11.43
C THR A 58 2.08 8.99 12.48
N ALA A 59 2.97 8.04 12.17
CA ALA A 59 3.45 7.08 13.14
C ALA A 59 4.97 6.92 13.04
N ASP A 60 5.62 6.75 14.19
CA ASP A 60 7.05 6.54 14.28
C ASP A 60 7.35 5.10 14.68
N VAL A 61 8.37 4.51 14.06
CA VAL A 61 8.89 3.18 14.36
C VAL A 61 10.38 3.19 14.69
N ILE A 62 10.93 4.35 15.07
CA ILE A 62 12.31 4.47 15.55
C ILE A 62 12.43 3.84 16.95
N ASP A 63 11.63 4.28 17.92
CA ASP A 63 11.68 3.79 19.29
C ASP A 63 10.63 2.69 19.58
N THR A 64 10.81 1.97 20.69
CA THR A 64 9.92 0.88 21.10
C THR A 64 8.51 1.37 21.43
N TYR A 65 8.35 2.60 21.90
CA TYR A 65 7.06 3.14 22.30
C TYR A 65 6.18 3.43 21.07
N GLY A 66 6.72 4.12 20.07
CA GLY A 66 6.05 4.38 18.79
C GLY A 66 5.68 3.10 18.06
N LYS A 67 6.60 2.11 18.06
CA LYS A 67 6.32 0.75 17.57
C LYS A 67 5.10 0.13 18.24
N MET A 68 5.07 0.09 19.58
CA MET A 68 3.94 -0.48 20.32
C MET A 68 2.63 0.28 20.05
N GLN A 69 2.68 1.61 20.05
CA GLN A 69 1.53 2.46 19.80
C GLN A 69 0.93 2.22 18.40
N LEU A 70 1.77 2.10 17.37
CA LEU A 70 1.32 1.74 16.03
C LEU A 70 0.71 0.35 16.02
N MET A 71 1.41 -0.64 16.57
CA MET A 71 0.96 -2.03 16.52
C MET A 71 -0.36 -2.24 17.26
N ASP A 72 -0.54 -1.62 18.42
CA ASP A 72 -1.76 -1.68 19.21
C ASP A 72 -2.98 -1.17 18.46
N ARG A 73 -2.79 -0.22 17.53
CA ARG A 73 -3.86 0.26 16.64
C ARG A 73 -4.02 -0.65 15.43
N VAL A 74 -2.93 -1.05 14.78
CA VAL A 74 -2.94 -1.83 13.54
C VAL A 74 -3.59 -3.20 13.70
N ILE A 75 -3.39 -3.86 14.84
CA ILE A 75 -3.90 -5.22 15.09
C ILE A 75 -5.32 -5.25 15.68
N VAL A 76 -6.04 -4.14 15.68
CA VAL A 76 -7.45 -4.08 16.09
C VAL A 76 -8.36 -4.54 14.97
N ASN A 77 -9.27 -5.46 15.28
CA ASN A 77 -10.34 -5.88 14.38
C ASN A 77 -11.62 -5.05 14.62
N ASP A 78 -11.56 -3.78 14.20
CA ASP A 78 -12.63 -2.78 14.29
C ASP A 78 -13.51 -2.73 13.03
N GLY A 79 -13.15 -3.49 11.99
CA GLY A 79 -13.82 -3.49 10.69
C GLY A 79 -13.34 -2.37 9.74
N ILE A 80 -12.47 -1.48 10.22
CA ILE A 80 -11.99 -0.33 9.46
C ILE A 80 -10.67 -0.70 8.76
N ALA A 81 -10.66 -0.62 7.43
CA ALA A 81 -9.47 -0.90 6.65
C ALA A 81 -8.32 0.04 7.04
N LYS A 82 -7.11 -0.51 7.13
CA LYS A 82 -5.90 0.24 7.50
C LYS A 82 -4.91 0.24 6.35
N VAL A 83 -4.31 1.40 6.05
CA VAL A 83 -3.29 1.57 5.01
C VAL A 83 -2.04 2.11 5.65
N ILE A 84 -0.89 1.48 5.45
CA ILE A 84 0.40 1.92 5.98
C ILE A 84 1.29 2.28 4.80
N ASP A 85 1.69 3.55 4.70
CA ASP A 85 2.75 4.00 3.79
C ASP A 85 4.09 3.90 4.52
N LEU A 86 4.85 2.83 4.25
CA LEU A 86 6.11 2.55 4.92
C LEU A 86 7.27 3.21 4.18
N GLY A 87 7.85 4.25 4.78
CA GLY A 87 9.07 4.90 4.32
C GLY A 87 10.25 3.94 4.25
N TYR A 88 11.12 4.12 3.25
CA TYR A 88 12.20 3.18 2.97
C TYR A 88 13.21 3.03 4.13
N HIS A 89 13.43 4.11 4.89
CA HIS A 89 14.28 4.10 6.08
C HIS A 89 13.76 3.20 7.21
N ALA A 90 12.43 3.03 7.27
CA ALA A 90 11.76 2.23 8.28
C ALA A 90 11.60 0.76 7.86
N PHE A 91 11.94 0.40 6.62
CA PHE A 91 11.67 -0.92 6.06
C PHE A 91 12.23 -2.06 6.93
N ASP A 92 13.53 -2.06 7.17
CA ASP A 92 14.19 -3.15 7.90
C ASP A 92 13.71 -3.22 9.36
N GLU A 93 13.63 -2.07 10.04
CA GLU A 93 13.24 -2.01 11.45
C GLU A 93 11.77 -2.39 11.65
N PHE A 94 10.88 -1.98 10.73
CA PHE A 94 9.47 -2.35 10.76
C PHE A 94 9.29 -3.86 10.63
N PHE A 95 9.95 -4.50 9.65
CA PHE A 95 9.79 -5.95 9.44
C PHE A 95 10.53 -6.79 10.48
N LYS A 96 11.66 -6.31 11.01
CA LYS A 96 12.29 -6.90 12.19
C LYS A 96 11.35 -6.88 13.40
N MET A 97 10.68 -5.76 13.65
CA MET A 97 9.65 -5.69 14.68
C MET A 97 8.50 -6.67 14.40
N CYS A 98 7.98 -6.71 13.17
CA CYS A 98 6.91 -7.63 12.78
C CYS A 98 7.27 -9.09 13.06
N ASP A 99 8.51 -9.49 12.80
CA ASP A 99 9.02 -10.83 13.09
C ASP A 99 9.11 -11.09 14.60
N GLN A 100 9.72 -10.17 15.35
CA GLN A 100 9.87 -10.27 16.80
C GLN A 100 8.54 -10.44 17.55
N ILE A 101 7.50 -9.73 17.14
CA ILE A 101 6.15 -9.82 17.76
C ILE A 101 5.30 -10.93 17.14
N GLY A 102 5.76 -11.58 16.07
CA GLY A 102 5.00 -12.58 15.33
C GLY A 102 3.72 -12.01 14.70
N LEU A 103 3.81 -10.83 14.05
CA LEU A 103 2.67 -10.06 13.53
C LEU A 103 1.66 -10.94 12.80
N MET A 104 2.10 -11.83 11.90
CA MET A 104 1.19 -12.68 11.12
C MET A 104 0.35 -13.62 12.01
N LYS A 105 0.95 -14.19 13.06
CA LYS A 105 0.26 -15.07 14.01
C LYS A 105 -0.72 -14.26 14.88
N GLU A 106 -0.27 -13.10 15.35
CA GLU A 106 -1.09 -12.22 16.19
C GLU A 106 -2.27 -11.63 15.42
N ALA A 107 -2.05 -11.21 14.17
CA ALA A 107 -3.11 -10.71 13.30
C ALA A 107 -4.15 -11.80 13.05
N LEU A 108 -3.73 -13.04 12.74
CA LEU A 108 -4.66 -14.17 12.61
C LEU A 108 -5.48 -14.38 13.88
N ARG A 109 -4.84 -14.38 15.06
CA ARG A 109 -5.51 -14.52 16.36
C ARG A 109 -6.53 -13.42 16.61
N ARG A 110 -6.24 -12.18 16.19
CA ARG A 110 -7.11 -11.02 16.34
C ARG A 110 -8.12 -10.85 15.21
N ARG A 111 -8.14 -11.73 14.20
CA ARG A 111 -8.94 -11.59 12.97
C ARG A 111 -8.62 -10.27 12.25
N VAL A 112 -7.34 -9.99 12.12
CA VAL A 112 -6.77 -8.97 11.25
C VAL A 112 -6.06 -9.69 10.10
N SER A 113 -6.06 -9.08 8.91
CA SER A 113 -5.50 -9.69 7.71
C SER A 113 -4.51 -8.74 7.05
N PRO A 114 -3.21 -8.88 7.40
CA PRO A 114 -2.14 -8.12 6.77
C PRO A 114 -1.94 -8.54 5.31
N VAL A 115 -1.74 -7.54 4.46
CA VAL A 115 -1.37 -7.68 3.05
C VAL A 115 -0.22 -6.75 2.79
N ILE A 116 0.89 -7.32 2.35
CA ILE A 116 2.08 -6.59 1.98
C ILE A 116 1.98 -6.28 0.49
N LEU A 117 1.91 -4.98 0.16
CA LEU A 117 1.99 -4.46 -1.19
C LEU A 117 3.44 -4.00 -1.42
N TYR A 118 4.26 -4.93 -1.93
CA TYR A 118 5.68 -4.72 -2.13
C TYR A 118 5.93 -3.97 -3.45
N VAL A 119 6.32 -2.71 -3.38
CA VAL A 119 6.61 -1.89 -4.56
C VAL A 119 8.00 -2.22 -5.08
N ALA A 120 8.03 -3.00 -6.17
CA ALA A 120 9.24 -3.55 -6.71
C ALA A 120 10.06 -2.51 -7.49
N ASP A 121 11.37 -2.73 -7.46
CA ASP A 121 12.38 -2.14 -8.32
C ASP A 121 13.30 -3.26 -8.85
N THR A 122 14.08 -3.00 -9.89
CA THR A 122 14.95 -3.99 -10.56
C THR A 122 16.32 -4.14 -9.90
N ASP A 123 16.65 -3.29 -8.93
CA ASP A 123 17.94 -3.33 -8.26
C ASP A 123 18.08 -4.45 -7.21
N ARG A 124 19.32 -4.72 -6.81
CA ARG A 124 19.66 -5.79 -5.87
C ARG A 124 19.03 -5.60 -4.49
N ALA A 125 18.88 -4.36 -4.02
CA ALA A 125 18.31 -4.10 -2.71
C ALA A 125 16.80 -4.41 -2.69
N SER A 126 16.09 -4.07 -3.76
CA SER A 126 14.71 -4.50 -3.97
C SER A 126 14.59 -6.02 -4.07
N VAL A 127 15.47 -6.70 -4.81
CA VAL A 127 15.45 -8.17 -4.89
C VAL A 127 15.64 -8.81 -3.51
N HIS A 128 16.63 -8.34 -2.76
CA HIS A 128 16.91 -8.86 -1.42
C HIS A 128 15.77 -8.60 -0.44
N GLY A 129 15.21 -7.38 -0.42
CA GLY A 129 14.08 -7.03 0.44
C GLY A 129 12.86 -7.92 0.18
N TYR A 130 12.56 -8.20 -1.10
CA TYR A 130 11.48 -9.12 -1.45
C TYR A 130 11.74 -10.55 -0.98
N GLN A 131 12.95 -11.08 -1.17
CA GLN A 131 13.29 -12.44 -0.75
C GLN A 131 13.20 -12.62 0.76
N THR A 132 13.63 -11.62 1.53
CA THR A 132 13.47 -11.60 3.00
C THR A 132 12.00 -11.67 3.38
N LEU A 133 11.15 -10.85 2.74
CA LEU A 133 9.71 -10.87 2.99
C LEU A 133 9.06 -12.20 2.56
N ALA A 134 9.48 -12.78 1.44
CA ALA A 134 8.96 -14.06 0.96
C ALA A 134 9.26 -15.22 1.92
N GLY A 135 10.32 -15.11 2.73
CA GLY A 135 10.64 -16.10 3.77
C GLY A 135 9.78 -15.99 5.03
N MET A 136 9.18 -14.81 5.30
CA MET A 136 8.43 -14.53 6.54
C MET A 136 6.92 -14.33 6.33
N ILE A 137 6.49 -13.94 5.13
CA ILE A 137 5.09 -13.63 4.80
C ILE A 137 4.47 -14.77 3.98
N PRO A 138 3.25 -15.22 4.30
CA PRO A 138 2.53 -16.17 3.47
C PRO A 138 2.39 -15.68 2.01
N PRO A 139 2.54 -16.55 1.00
CA PRO A 139 2.50 -16.13 -0.41
C PRO A 139 1.25 -15.34 -0.81
N ASN A 140 0.10 -15.68 -0.23
CA ASN A 140 -1.17 -15.00 -0.50
C ASN A 140 -1.28 -13.60 0.13
N SER A 141 -0.40 -13.27 1.07
CA SER A 141 -0.31 -11.98 1.74
C SER A 141 0.84 -11.11 1.23
N LEU A 142 1.69 -11.60 0.31
CA LEU A 142 2.77 -10.83 -0.30
C LEU A 142 2.48 -10.61 -1.79
N ILE A 143 2.18 -9.36 -2.14
CA ILE A 143 1.76 -8.98 -3.49
C ILE A 143 2.75 -7.98 -4.04
N VAL A 144 3.25 -8.26 -5.24
CA VAL A 144 4.19 -7.38 -5.93
C VAL A 144 3.42 -6.29 -6.65
N ILE A 145 3.86 -5.04 -6.46
CA ILE A 145 3.40 -3.90 -7.22
C ILE A 145 4.45 -3.57 -8.27
N ASP A 146 4.06 -3.69 -9.53
CA ASP A 146 4.82 -3.28 -10.70
C ASP A 146 4.38 -1.86 -11.08
N ASN A 147 5.19 -0.87 -10.69
CA ASN A 147 4.87 0.54 -10.90
C ASN A 147 5.65 1.10 -12.09
N GLU A 148 5.02 1.17 -13.26
CA GLU A 148 5.66 1.61 -14.51
C GLU A 148 6.05 3.09 -14.50
N PHE A 149 5.57 3.88 -13.53
CA PHE A 149 6.09 5.25 -13.33
C PHE A 149 7.58 5.27 -12.98
N VAL A 150 8.11 4.15 -12.44
CA VAL A 150 9.48 4.06 -11.93
C VAL A 150 10.22 2.87 -12.53
N VAL A 151 9.60 1.68 -12.49
CA VAL A 151 10.20 0.45 -12.99
C VAL A 151 10.41 0.58 -14.49
N ARG A 152 11.68 0.58 -14.91
CA ARG A 152 12.10 0.53 -16.31
C ARG A 152 12.63 -0.85 -16.60
N GLY A 153 11.92 -1.61 -17.43
CA GLY A 153 12.30 -2.96 -17.82
C GLY A 153 11.47 -4.04 -17.14
N GLU A 154 11.93 -5.29 -17.23
CA GLU A 154 11.22 -6.44 -16.71
C GLU A 154 11.51 -6.65 -15.21
N LEU A 155 10.47 -7.04 -14.47
CA LEU A 155 10.65 -7.43 -13.07
C LEU A 155 11.53 -8.68 -12.97
N PRO A 156 12.41 -8.76 -11.95
CA PRO A 156 13.19 -9.95 -11.67
C PRO A 156 12.30 -11.20 -11.54
N PRO A 157 12.70 -12.38 -12.07
CA PRO A 157 11.87 -13.59 -12.07
C PRO A 157 11.34 -14.02 -10.69
N VAL A 158 12.11 -13.76 -9.62
CA VAL A 158 11.70 -14.09 -8.25
C VAL A 158 10.46 -13.30 -7.81
N MET A 159 10.24 -12.10 -8.36
CA MET A 159 9.10 -11.23 -8.06
C MET A 159 7.89 -11.50 -8.97
N THR A 160 8.08 -12.19 -10.09
CA THR A 160 6.99 -12.54 -11.00
C THR A 160 6.33 -13.87 -10.66
N ALA A 161 6.95 -14.67 -9.78
CA ALA A 161 6.37 -15.92 -9.26
C ALA A 161 5.18 -15.69 -8.32
N SER A 162 5.09 -14.51 -7.70
CA SER A 162 3.97 -14.09 -6.86
C SER A 162 2.91 -13.36 -7.65
N ARG A 163 1.76 -13.08 -7.02
CA ARG A 163 0.77 -12.20 -7.63
C ARG A 163 1.36 -10.81 -7.85
N VAL A 164 1.23 -10.32 -9.09
CA VAL A 164 1.66 -8.98 -9.50
C VAL A 164 0.44 -8.09 -9.81
N LEU A 165 0.42 -6.88 -9.26
CA LEU A 165 -0.50 -5.81 -9.67
C LEU A 165 0.27 -4.76 -10.45
N ARG A 166 -0.14 -4.52 -11.69
CA ARG A 166 0.53 -3.57 -12.60
C ARG A 166 -0.16 -2.23 -12.62
N PHE A 167 0.59 -1.17 -12.33
CA PHE A 167 0.14 0.22 -12.41
C PHE A 167 0.83 0.87 -13.61
N ARG A 168 0.04 1.09 -14.66
CA ARG A 168 0.53 1.68 -15.91
C ARG A 168 0.98 3.12 -15.69
N ALA A 169 2.07 3.52 -16.33
CA ALA A 169 2.50 4.91 -16.30
C ALA A 169 1.46 5.79 -17.03
N LEU A 170 1.18 6.95 -16.45
CA LEU A 170 0.51 8.03 -17.18
C LEU A 170 1.55 8.85 -17.95
N PRO A 171 1.15 9.51 -19.06
CA PRO A 171 1.92 10.58 -19.64
C PRO A 171 2.39 11.60 -18.59
N VAL A 172 3.59 12.14 -18.76
CA VAL A 172 4.24 13.02 -17.76
C VAL A 172 3.35 14.19 -17.35
N PHE A 173 2.59 14.78 -18.27
CA PHE A 173 1.68 15.90 -17.97
C PHE A 173 0.50 15.50 -17.07
N LEU A 174 0.01 14.26 -17.16
CA LEU A 174 -1.02 13.75 -16.24
C LEU A 174 -0.40 13.36 -14.91
N LYS A 175 0.86 12.88 -14.91
CA LYS A 175 1.63 12.66 -13.67
C LYS A 175 1.73 13.94 -12.84
N THR A 176 2.10 15.06 -13.46
CA THR A 176 2.19 16.36 -12.75
C THR A 176 0.84 16.85 -12.23
N TYR A 177 -0.27 16.39 -12.81
CA TYR A 177 -1.61 16.71 -12.33
C TYR A 177 -1.95 15.90 -11.07
N ILE A 178 -1.70 14.59 -11.09
CA ILE A 178 -1.95 13.74 -9.93
C ILE A 178 -1.00 14.04 -8.76
N ASP A 179 0.21 14.52 -9.01
CA ASP A 179 1.19 14.87 -7.97
C ASP A 179 0.81 16.15 -7.18
N ARG A 180 -0.28 16.85 -7.54
CA ARG A 180 -0.75 18.02 -6.78
C ARG A 180 -1.42 17.59 -5.48
N LEU A 181 -1.07 18.25 -4.37
CA LEU A 181 -1.68 18.01 -3.05
C LEU A 181 -3.20 18.24 -3.05
N THR A 182 -3.69 19.18 -3.88
CA THR A 182 -5.11 19.49 -4.00
C THR A 182 -5.88 18.52 -4.90
N PHE A 183 -5.20 17.62 -5.59
CA PHE A 183 -5.85 16.67 -6.49
C PHE A 183 -6.52 15.56 -5.67
N SER A 184 -7.71 15.12 -6.09
CA SER A 184 -8.38 13.94 -5.53
C SER A 184 -8.79 13.04 -6.67
N PHE A 185 -8.39 11.77 -6.61
CA PHE A 185 -8.76 10.77 -7.60
C PHE A 185 -10.28 10.58 -7.63
N THR A 186 -10.88 10.44 -6.45
CA THR A 186 -12.34 10.28 -6.31
C THR A 186 -13.08 11.56 -6.69
N GLY A 187 -12.54 12.73 -6.34
CA GLY A 187 -13.07 14.02 -6.75
C GLY A 187 -13.09 14.19 -8.27
N TYR A 188 -11.98 13.83 -8.94
CA TYR A 188 -11.87 13.85 -10.39
C TYR A 188 -12.92 12.93 -11.04
N LEU A 189 -13.06 11.68 -10.58
CA LEU A 189 -14.07 10.76 -11.11
C LEU A 189 -15.52 11.26 -10.96
N ARG A 190 -15.82 12.04 -9.91
CA ARG A 190 -17.15 12.61 -9.67
C ARG A 190 -17.45 13.85 -10.52
N GLN A 191 -16.42 14.63 -10.85
CA GLN A 191 -16.57 15.91 -11.55
C GLN A 191 -16.38 15.77 -13.06
N GLU A 192 -15.49 14.88 -13.50
CA GLU A 192 -15.19 14.67 -14.91
C GLU A 192 -16.37 13.97 -15.61
N LYS A 193 -16.96 14.66 -16.58
CA LYS A 193 -18.10 14.17 -17.37
C LYS A 193 -17.63 13.24 -18.48
N ASP A 194 -16.43 13.47 -19.01
CA ASP A 194 -15.87 12.62 -20.05
C ASP A 194 -15.09 11.44 -19.45
N SER A 195 -15.82 10.32 -19.31
CA SER A 195 -15.24 9.05 -18.83
C SER A 195 -14.22 8.42 -19.79
N SER A 196 -14.09 8.93 -21.02
CA SER A 196 -13.15 8.43 -22.00
C SER A 196 -11.73 9.01 -21.83
N THR A 197 -11.57 10.07 -21.01
CA THR A 197 -10.26 10.66 -20.75
C THR A 197 -9.29 9.63 -20.16
N GLU A 198 -8.02 9.71 -20.57
CA GLU A 198 -6.99 8.76 -20.14
C GLU A 198 -6.84 8.69 -18.62
N LEU A 199 -6.88 9.84 -17.94
CA LEU A 199 -6.83 9.90 -16.48
C LEU A 199 -8.05 9.22 -15.84
N HIS A 200 -9.25 9.42 -16.39
CA HIS A 200 -10.47 8.78 -15.86
C HIS A 200 -10.37 7.25 -15.99
N GLN A 201 -9.96 6.76 -17.17
CA GLN A 201 -9.77 5.33 -17.39
C GLN A 201 -8.69 4.74 -16.50
N TRP A 202 -7.58 5.47 -16.30
CA TRP A 202 -6.48 5.04 -15.45
C TRP A 202 -6.91 4.91 -13.98
N ILE A 203 -7.63 5.90 -13.43
CA ILE A 203 -8.14 5.83 -12.04
C ILE A 203 -9.12 4.65 -11.91
N ARG A 204 -10.08 4.51 -12.82
CA ARG A 204 -11.05 3.41 -12.80
C ARG A 204 -10.38 2.04 -12.85
N ARG A 205 -9.35 1.89 -13.68
CA ARG A 205 -8.59 0.64 -13.79
C ARG A 205 -7.91 0.29 -12.48
N ASN A 206 -7.23 1.25 -11.86
CA ASN A 206 -6.55 1.03 -10.58
C ASN A 206 -7.54 0.72 -9.45
N TYR A 207 -8.70 1.40 -9.40
CA TYR A 207 -9.77 1.08 -8.44
C TYR A 207 -10.34 -0.32 -8.67
N THR A 208 -10.48 -0.74 -9.92
CA THR A 208 -10.88 -2.11 -10.26
C THR A 208 -9.86 -3.12 -9.77
N THR A 209 -8.56 -2.85 -9.98
CA THR A 209 -7.46 -3.69 -9.47
C THR A 209 -7.52 -3.86 -7.96
N PHE A 210 -7.79 -2.81 -7.18
CA PHE A 210 -7.95 -2.92 -5.73
C PHE A 210 -9.19 -3.69 -5.30
N ARG A 211 -10.33 -3.49 -6.00
CA ARG A 211 -11.53 -4.28 -5.74
C ARG A 211 -11.28 -5.77 -5.96
N ASP A 212 -10.60 -6.12 -7.05
CA ASP A 212 -10.30 -7.52 -7.38
C ASP A 212 -9.27 -8.12 -6.41
N LEU A 213 -8.37 -7.29 -5.87
CA LEU A 213 -7.53 -7.65 -4.73
C LEU A 213 -8.37 -8.00 -3.50
N GLU A 214 -9.29 -7.13 -3.07
CA GLU A 214 -10.15 -7.42 -1.91
C GLU A 214 -10.99 -8.68 -2.09
N LEU A 215 -11.59 -8.86 -3.27
CA LEU A 215 -12.41 -10.05 -3.58
C LEU A 215 -11.60 -11.34 -3.46
N SER A 216 -10.39 -11.36 -4.00
CA SER A 216 -9.52 -12.54 -3.90
C SER A 216 -9.13 -12.86 -2.45
N MET A 217 -8.93 -11.84 -1.62
CA MET A 217 -8.60 -12.04 -0.20
C MET A 217 -9.80 -12.60 0.58
N LEU A 218 -11.03 -12.25 0.18
CA LEU A 218 -12.23 -12.83 0.77
C LEU A 218 -12.41 -14.30 0.37
N LEU A 219 -12.14 -14.63 -0.90
CA LEU A 219 -12.25 -15.99 -1.42
C LEU A 219 -11.21 -16.95 -0.83
N GLN A 220 -10.03 -16.45 -0.47
CA GLN A 220 -8.99 -17.25 0.20
C GLN A 220 -9.31 -17.55 1.68
N ARG A 221 -10.40 -17.01 2.24
CA ARG A 221 -10.82 -17.20 3.63
C ARG A 221 -12.01 -18.17 3.78
N GLY A 222 -12.56 -18.67 2.68
CA GLY A 222 -13.58 -19.73 2.65
C GLY A 222 -12.93 -21.09 2.41
#